data_AF-A0A240END0-F1
#
_entry.id   AF-A0A240END0-F1
#
_cell.length_a   1.000
_cell.length_b   1.000
_cell.length_c   1.000
_cell.angle_alpha   90.00
_cell.angle_beta   90.00
_cell.angle_gamma   90.00
#
_symmetry.space_group_name_H-M   'P 1'
#
loop_
_entity.id
_entity.type
_entity.pdbx_description
1 polymer ?
#
loop_
_entity_poly.entity_id
_entity_poly.type
_entity_poly.pdbx_seq_one_letter_code
_entity_poly.pdbx_strand_id
1 'polypeptide(L)'
;MRPGSIYAEFGSKEGLFKAAIEHYSEQGMTRLDELVKQSSSPIQGLKAFILQSVEPCGTDNPNAMCMLAKTVSELTEDNDELLQLARYSLKANEAKLAEVIAKAQSIGEVNPELSPMRLAQHLKIQIMGIKTYIHATACSQAQTRALIEELFSGPLFKHQQ
;
A
#
# COMPACT_ATOMS: atom_id res chain seq x y z
N MET A 1 24.34 -11.00 -10.98
CA MET A 1 24.17 -10.11 -12.14
C MET A 1 25.42 -9.27 -12.34
N ARG A 2 25.79 -8.93 -13.58
CA ARG A 2 26.91 -8.01 -13.85
C ARG A 2 26.35 -6.58 -13.99
N PRO A 3 26.97 -5.53 -13.41
CA PRO A 3 26.44 -4.16 -13.49
C PRO A 3 26.17 -3.67 -14.92
N GLY A 4 26.94 -4.14 -15.91
CA GLY A 4 26.72 -3.79 -17.32
C GLY A 4 25.44 -4.38 -17.94
N SER A 5 24.98 -5.55 -17.48
CA SER A 5 23.81 -6.21 -18.10
C SER A 5 22.48 -5.61 -17.66
N ILE A 6 22.41 -5.00 -16.47
CA ILE A 6 21.17 -4.39 -15.97
C ILE A 6 20.93 -3.03 -16.63
N TYR A 7 21.96 -2.19 -16.79
CA TYR A 7 21.81 -0.91 -17.47
C TYR A 7 21.66 -1.05 -18.99
N ALA A 8 22.11 -2.16 -19.58
CA ALA A 8 21.80 -2.48 -20.97
C ALA A 8 20.30 -2.71 -21.20
N GLU A 9 19.61 -3.34 -20.25
CA GLU A 9 18.17 -3.61 -20.33
C GLU A 9 17.32 -2.36 -20.02
N PHE A 10 17.68 -1.63 -18.96
CA PHE A 10 16.88 -0.50 -18.48
C PHE A 10 17.37 0.86 -18.99
N GLY A 11 18.42 0.89 -19.82
CA GLY A 11 19.04 2.08 -20.39
C GLY A 11 19.88 2.90 -19.39
N SER A 12 19.39 3.12 -18.17
CA SER A 12 20.05 3.92 -17.14
C SER A 12 19.63 3.51 -15.72
N LYS A 13 20.28 4.11 -14.71
CA LYS A 13 19.85 3.97 -13.30
C LYS A 13 18.46 4.54 -13.06
N GLU A 14 18.12 5.64 -13.72
CA GLU A 14 16.80 6.25 -13.66
C GLU A 14 15.76 5.37 -14.33
N GLY A 15 16.07 4.79 -15.50
CA GLY A 15 15.20 3.84 -16.18
C GLY A 15 14.94 2.58 -15.34
N LEU A 16 15.97 2.06 -14.67
CA LEU A 16 15.82 0.96 -13.73
C LEU A 16 14.92 1.34 -12.55
N PHE A 17 15.10 2.54 -11.98
CA PHE A 17 14.31 2.96 -10.82
C PHE A 17 12.85 3.25 -11.18
N LYS A 18 12.60 3.80 -12.37
CA LYS A 18 11.27 3.94 -12.96
C LYS A 18 10.56 2.59 -13.07
N ALA A 19 11.22 1.61 -13.70
CA ALA A 19 10.67 0.26 -13.84
C ALA A 19 10.39 -0.38 -12.48
N ALA A 20 11.25 -0.12 -11.47
CA ALA A 20 11.02 -0.60 -10.11
C ALA A 20 9.78 0.04 -9.44
N ILE A 21 9.54 1.35 -9.64
CA ILE A 21 8.34 2.03 -9.12
C ILE A 21 7.06 1.46 -9.76
N GLU A 22 7.06 1.30 -11.08
CA GLU A 22 5.94 0.74 -11.83
C GLU A 22 5.63 -0.68 -11.36
N HIS A 23 6.66 -1.54 -11.33
CA HIS A 23 6.53 -2.92 -10.89
C HIS A 23 6.05 -3.02 -9.43
N TYR A 24 6.62 -2.21 -8.53
CA TYR A 24 6.19 -2.17 -7.12
C TYR A 24 4.71 -1.82 -6.97
N SER A 25 4.25 -0.81 -7.72
CA SER A 25 2.85 -0.38 -7.65
C SER A 25 1.91 -1.45 -8.23
N GLU A 26 2.26 -2.02 -9.38
CA GLU A 26 1.48 -3.08 -10.03
C GLU A 26 1.38 -4.33 -9.17
N GLN A 27 2.48 -4.78 -8.57
CA GLN A 27 2.48 -5.92 -7.66
C GLN A 27 1.58 -5.70 -6.45
N GLY A 28 1.61 -4.50 -5.85
CA GLY A 28 0.74 -4.15 -4.74
C GLY A 28 -0.74 -4.24 -5.11
N MET A 29 -1.12 -3.71 -6.27
CA MET A 29 -2.52 -3.69 -6.71
C MET A 29 -3.01 -5.07 -7.17
N THR A 30 -2.16 -5.84 -7.83
CA THR A 30 -2.44 -7.23 -8.19
C THR A 30 -2.71 -8.06 -6.93
N ARG A 31 -1.87 -7.92 -5.90
CA ARG A 31 -2.05 -8.60 -4.62
C ARG A 31 -3.34 -8.17 -3.90
N LEU A 32 -3.69 -6.89 -3.95
CA LEU A 32 -4.97 -6.42 -3.41
C LEU A 32 -6.16 -7.13 -4.09
N ASP A 33 -6.18 -7.18 -5.43
CA ASP A 33 -7.24 -7.84 -6.19
C ASP A 33 -7.32 -9.34 -5.88
N GLU A 34 -6.18 -10.01 -5.77
CA GLU A 34 -6.11 -11.43 -5.40
C GLU A 34 -6.69 -11.69 -4.01
N LEU A 35 -6.29 -10.91 -3.01
CA LEU A 35 -6.73 -11.08 -1.64
C LEU A 35 -8.22 -10.77 -1.47
N VAL A 36 -8.73 -9.75 -2.15
CA VAL A 36 -10.17 -9.45 -2.17
C VAL A 36 -10.96 -10.59 -2.81
N LYS A 37 -10.45 -11.17 -3.90
CA LYS A 37 -11.09 -12.30 -4.58
C LYS A 37 -11.10 -13.58 -3.73
N GLN A 38 -10.05 -13.81 -2.94
CA GLN A 38 -9.91 -15.02 -2.11
C GLN A 38 -10.60 -14.90 -0.74
N SER A 39 -10.94 -13.70 -0.31
CA SER A 39 -11.56 -13.44 0.98
C SER A 39 -13.08 -13.63 0.94
N SER A 40 -13.67 -13.88 2.10
CA SER A 40 -15.14 -13.98 2.26
C SER A 40 -15.85 -12.64 2.01
N SER A 41 -15.14 -11.52 2.10
CA SER A 41 -15.70 -10.20 1.82
C SER A 41 -14.62 -9.16 1.43
N PRO A 42 -15.02 -8.02 0.81
CA PRO A 42 -14.13 -6.91 0.47
C PRO A 42 -13.34 -6.37 1.67
N ILE A 43 -13.97 -6.17 2.85
CA ILE A 43 -13.27 -5.70 4.05
C ILE A 43 -12.25 -6.74 4.54
N GLN A 44 -12.59 -8.03 4.52
CA GLN A 44 -11.62 -9.07 4.89
C GLN A 44 -10.43 -9.10 3.93
N GLY A 45 -10.67 -8.90 2.64
CA GLY A 45 -9.61 -8.76 1.62
C GLY A 45 -8.71 -7.56 1.86
N LEU A 46 -9.27 -6.40 2.17
CA LEU A 46 -8.50 -5.21 2.53
C LEU A 46 -7.66 -5.43 3.79
N LYS A 47 -8.24 -6.06 4.82
CA LYS A 47 -7.54 -6.37 6.05
C LYS A 47 -6.37 -7.31 5.81
N ALA A 48 -6.58 -8.38 5.04
CA ALA A 48 -5.52 -9.31 4.64
C ALA A 48 -4.41 -8.60 3.84
N PHE A 49 -4.78 -7.70 2.91
CA PHE A 49 -3.83 -6.91 2.14
C PHE A 49 -2.95 -6.02 3.03
N ILE A 50 -3.55 -5.34 4.02
CA ILE A 50 -2.79 -4.49 4.94
C ILE A 50 -1.86 -5.33 5.80
N LEU A 51 -2.35 -6.42 6.40
CA LEU A 51 -1.53 -7.35 7.18
C LEU A 51 -0.31 -7.84 6.39
N GLN A 52 -0.49 -8.29 5.15
CA GLN A 52 0.62 -8.71 4.30
C GLN A 52 1.54 -7.56 3.86
N SER A 53 1.01 -6.34 3.75
CA SER A 53 1.78 -5.17 3.33
C SER A 53 2.68 -4.61 4.44
N VAL A 54 2.38 -4.91 5.70
CA VAL A 54 3.08 -4.37 6.88
C VAL A 54 3.84 -5.43 7.67
N GLU A 55 3.39 -6.70 7.64
CA GLU A 55 4.18 -7.79 8.19
C GLU A 55 5.40 -8.04 7.28
N PRO A 56 6.63 -8.04 7.84
CA PRO A 56 7.77 -8.53 7.08
C PRO A 56 7.50 -10.00 6.73
N CYS A 57 7.43 -10.33 5.44
CA CYS A 57 7.51 -11.71 4.99
C CYS A 57 8.91 -12.24 5.32
N GLY A 58 9.13 -12.68 6.56
CA GLY A 58 10.40 -13.23 7.01
C GLY A 58 11.60 -12.32 6.73
N THR A 59 12.78 -12.92 6.67
CA THR A 59 14.08 -12.29 6.39
C THR A 59 14.21 -11.66 5.01
N ASP A 60 13.20 -11.80 4.14
CA ASP A 60 13.33 -11.54 2.70
C ASP A 60 12.75 -10.17 2.27
N ASN A 61 12.08 -9.45 3.18
CA ASN A 61 11.67 -8.06 2.94
C ASN A 61 12.21 -7.14 4.04
N PRO A 62 13.48 -6.70 3.95
CA PRO A 62 14.13 -5.91 4.99
C PRO A 62 13.57 -4.48 5.12
N ASN A 63 12.65 -4.06 4.24
CA ASN A 63 12.19 -2.68 4.21
C ASN A 63 10.72 -2.58 4.64
N ALA A 64 10.53 -2.18 5.90
CA ALA A 64 9.21 -1.92 6.48
C ALA A 64 8.52 -0.67 5.89
N MET A 65 9.18 0.12 5.04
CA MET A 65 8.64 1.34 4.45
C MET A 65 7.91 1.14 3.12
N CYS A 66 7.02 2.07 2.78
CA CYS A 66 6.43 2.16 1.44
C CYS A 66 7.44 2.79 0.47
N MET A 67 7.77 2.10 -0.62
CA MET A 67 8.73 2.59 -1.62
C MET A 67 8.30 3.95 -2.18
N LEU A 68 7.03 4.10 -2.56
CA LEU A 68 6.51 5.35 -3.13
C LEU A 68 6.60 6.52 -2.15
N ALA A 69 6.29 6.27 -0.87
CA ALA A 69 6.39 7.29 0.17
C ALA A 69 7.85 7.72 0.36
N LYS A 70 8.77 6.76 0.38
CA LYS A 70 10.21 7.01 0.49
C LYS A 70 10.72 7.82 -0.71
N THR A 71 10.34 7.44 -1.93
CA THR A 71 10.69 8.17 -3.16
C THR A 71 10.22 9.63 -3.10
N VAL A 72 8.98 9.88 -2.68
CA VAL A 72 8.44 11.25 -2.57
C VAL A 72 9.16 12.07 -1.49
N SER A 73 9.65 11.42 -0.42
CA SER A 73 10.35 12.10 0.67
C SER A 73 11.84 12.37 0.39
N GLU A 74 12.50 11.53 -0.42
CA GLU A 74 13.95 11.61 -0.65
C GLU A 74 14.34 12.33 -1.94
N LEU A 75 13.50 12.30 -2.97
CA LEU A 75 13.81 12.94 -4.25
C LEU A 75 13.50 14.44 -4.24
N THR A 76 14.34 15.21 -4.95
CA THR A 76 14.17 16.64 -5.19
C THR A 76 13.58 16.90 -6.58
N GLU A 77 13.39 18.18 -6.93
CA GLU A 77 12.93 18.60 -8.26
C GLU A 77 13.90 18.20 -9.39
N ASP A 78 15.17 17.93 -9.09
CA ASP A 78 16.14 17.39 -10.05
C ASP A 78 15.76 16.00 -10.58
N ASN A 79 14.80 15.33 -9.93
CA ASN A 79 14.26 14.03 -10.33
C ASN A 79 12.75 14.10 -10.62
N ASP A 80 12.26 15.21 -11.20
CA ASP A 80 10.82 15.48 -11.37
C ASP A 80 10.06 14.32 -12.00
N GLU A 81 10.58 13.67 -13.06
CA GLU A 81 9.88 12.55 -13.71
C GLU A 81 9.61 11.38 -12.75
N LEU A 82 10.58 11.00 -11.92
CA LEU A 82 10.45 9.94 -10.93
C LEU A 82 9.51 10.36 -9.80
N LEU A 83 9.57 11.63 -9.41
CA LEU A 83 8.69 12.21 -8.40
C LEU A 83 7.22 12.20 -8.86
N GLN A 84 6.96 12.64 -10.09
CA GLN A 84 5.62 12.62 -10.70
C GLN A 84 5.10 11.19 -10.81
N LEU A 85 5.94 10.25 -11.24
CA LEU A 85 5.57 8.84 -11.29
C LEU A 85 5.20 8.28 -9.92
N ALA A 86 6.00 8.55 -8.88
CA ALA A 86 5.69 8.09 -7.53
C ALA A 86 4.37 8.69 -6.99
N ARG A 87 4.12 9.98 -7.25
CA ARG A 87 2.86 10.65 -6.90
C ARG A 87 1.67 10.07 -7.66
N TYR A 88 1.83 9.80 -8.95
CA TYR A 88 0.82 9.15 -9.77
C TYR A 88 0.48 7.76 -9.23
N SER A 89 1.50 6.94 -8.98
CA SER A 89 1.32 5.58 -8.42
C SER A 89 0.65 5.59 -7.05
N LEU A 90 0.92 6.58 -6.19
CA LEU A 90 0.18 6.74 -4.93
C LEU A 90 -1.32 6.99 -5.17
N LYS A 91 -1.67 7.92 -6.06
CA LYS A 91 -3.07 8.22 -6.41
C LYS A 91 -3.77 7.03 -7.07
N ALA A 92 -3.09 6.30 -7.94
CA ALA A 92 -3.62 5.09 -8.56
C ALA A 92 -3.94 4.01 -7.50
N ASN A 93 -3.04 3.82 -6.53
CA ASN A 93 -3.27 2.91 -5.42
C ASN A 93 -4.45 3.33 -4.54
N GLU A 94 -4.62 4.63 -4.29
CA GLU A 94 -5.78 5.17 -3.57
C GLU A 94 -7.09 4.91 -4.32
N ALA A 95 -7.10 5.13 -5.64
CA ALA A 95 -8.27 4.84 -6.47
C ALA A 95 -8.67 3.36 -6.39
N LYS A 96 -7.69 2.45 -6.41
CA LYS A 96 -7.94 1.01 -6.28
C LYS A 96 -8.52 0.62 -4.92
N LEU A 97 -8.00 1.21 -3.84
CA LEU A 97 -8.58 1.03 -2.50
C LEU A 97 -10.03 1.55 -2.46
N ALA A 98 -10.31 2.69 -3.10
CA ALA A 98 -11.65 3.25 -3.17
C ALA A 98 -12.65 2.34 -3.90
N GLU A 99 -12.22 1.65 -4.97
CA GLU A 99 -13.04 0.64 -5.65
C GLU A 99 -13.43 -0.50 -4.71
N VAL A 100 -12.51 -1.00 -3.90
CA VAL A 100 -12.80 -2.08 -2.94
C VAL A 100 -13.73 -1.60 -1.83
N ILE A 101 -13.53 -0.37 -1.35
CA ILE A 101 -14.42 0.26 -0.36
C ILE A 101 -15.84 0.45 -0.93
N ALA A 102 -15.97 0.87 -2.18
CA ALA A 102 -17.27 1.00 -2.83
C ALA A 102 -17.98 -0.37 -2.97
N LYS A 103 -17.23 -1.45 -3.27
CA LYS A 103 -17.76 -2.82 -3.24
C LYS A 103 -18.25 -3.19 -1.84
N ALA A 104 -17.47 -2.89 -0.80
CA ALA A 104 -17.85 -3.12 0.60
C ALA A 104 -19.14 -2.37 0.98
N GLN A 105 -19.31 -1.12 0.52
CA GLN A 105 -20.54 -0.34 0.73
C GLN A 105 -21.75 -0.98 0.05
N SER A 106 -21.59 -1.52 -1.16
CA SER A 106 -22.69 -2.14 -1.91
C SER A 106 -23.30 -3.36 -1.22
N ILE A 107 -22.55 -4.00 -0.31
CA ILE A 107 -22.99 -5.15 0.49
C ILE A 107 -23.17 -4.81 1.98
N GLY A 108 -23.11 -3.53 2.34
CA GLY A 108 -23.43 -3.04 3.69
C GLY A 108 -22.31 -3.14 4.74
N GLU A 109 -21.08 -3.49 4.37
CA GLU A 109 -19.95 -3.58 5.32
C GLU A 109 -19.41 -2.20 5.74
N VAL A 110 -19.53 -1.22 4.85
CA VAL A 110 -19.08 0.16 5.07
C VAL A 110 -20.27 1.10 4.95
N ASN A 111 -20.26 2.18 5.74
CA ASN A 111 -21.30 3.20 5.67
C ASN A 111 -21.38 3.79 4.23
N PRO A 112 -22.53 3.66 3.52
CA PRO A 112 -22.66 4.14 2.14
C PRO A 112 -22.65 5.66 2.01
N GLU A 113 -22.89 6.40 3.10
CA GLU A 113 -22.88 7.87 3.10
C GLU A 113 -21.46 8.46 3.09
N LEU A 114 -20.44 7.64 3.34
CA LEU A 114 -19.04 8.08 3.34
C LEU A 114 -18.45 8.03 1.93
N SER A 115 -17.62 9.01 1.59
CA SER A 115 -16.91 9.00 0.30
C SER A 115 -15.87 7.87 0.26
N PRO A 116 -15.94 6.94 -0.71
CA PRO A 116 -14.95 5.86 -0.86
C PRO A 116 -13.53 6.39 -1.02
N MET A 117 -13.36 7.47 -1.79
CA MET A 117 -12.07 8.09 -2.02
C MET A 117 -11.48 8.69 -0.73
N ARG A 118 -12.32 9.33 0.11
CA ARG A 118 -11.85 9.87 1.39
C ARG A 118 -11.46 8.77 2.36
N LEU A 119 -12.22 7.67 2.39
CA LEU A 119 -11.87 6.49 3.17
C LEU A 119 -10.58 5.85 2.66
N ALA A 120 -10.38 5.75 1.35
CA ALA A 120 -9.15 5.23 0.75
C ALA A 120 -7.92 6.09 1.10
N GLN A 121 -8.05 7.42 1.03
CA GLN A 121 -7.00 8.35 1.45
C GLN A 121 -6.66 8.18 2.93
N HIS A 122 -7.69 8.12 3.80
CA HIS A 122 -7.49 7.88 5.22
C HIS A 122 -6.77 6.55 5.46
N LEU A 123 -7.22 5.48 4.82
CA LEU A 123 -6.62 4.16 4.91
C LEU A 123 -5.15 4.17 4.44
N LYS A 124 -4.86 4.85 3.33
CA LYS A 124 -3.50 4.97 2.80
C LYS A 124 -2.57 5.73 3.75
N ILE A 125 -3.05 6.81 4.36
CA ILE A 125 -2.33 7.56 5.40
C ILE A 125 -2.00 6.65 6.57
N GLN A 126 -2.96 5.86 7.06
CA GLN A 126 -2.76 4.95 8.19
C GLN A 126 -1.76 3.84 7.84
N ILE A 127 -1.87 3.21 6.67
CA ILE A 127 -0.90 2.19 6.20
C ILE A 127 0.51 2.78 6.18
N MET A 128 0.69 3.97 5.58
CA MET A 128 2.00 4.61 5.50
C MET A 128 2.54 5.00 6.87
N GLY A 129 1.68 5.51 7.75
CA GLY A 129 2.02 5.87 9.12
C GLY A 129 2.47 4.67 9.95
N ILE A 130 1.70 3.58 9.93
CA ILE A 130 2.01 2.32 10.62
C ILE A 130 3.35 1.76 10.12
N LYS A 131 3.56 1.71 8.80
CA LYS A 131 4.83 1.25 8.20
C LYS A 131 6.03 2.08 8.64
N THR A 132 5.87 3.40 8.69
CA THR A 132 6.91 4.32 9.15
C THR A 132 7.18 4.15 10.65
N TYR A 133 6.12 4.00 11.45
CA TYR A 133 6.23 3.79 12.89
C TYR A 133 6.97 2.49 13.22
N ILE A 134 6.59 1.37 12.59
CA ILE A 134 7.25 0.07 12.77
C ILE A 134 8.73 0.17 12.40
N HIS A 135 9.05 0.82 11.29
CA HIS A 135 10.43 1.04 10.88
C HIS A 135 11.23 1.84 11.92
N ALA A 136 10.63 2.88 12.49
CA ALA A 136 11.28 3.75 13.47
C ALA A 136 11.45 3.13 14.86
N THR A 137 10.55 2.24 15.28
CA THR A 137 10.51 1.70 16.65
C THR A 137 10.92 0.24 16.78
N ALA A 138 11.11 -0.47 15.65
CA ALA A 138 11.33 -1.91 15.61
C ALA A 138 10.23 -2.70 16.35
N CYS A 139 8.96 -2.30 16.17
CA CYS A 139 7.81 -2.96 16.78
C CYS A 139 7.78 -4.48 16.51
N SER A 140 7.32 -5.23 17.51
CA SER A 140 7.05 -6.66 17.34
C SER A 140 5.90 -6.91 16.37
N GLN A 141 5.85 -8.13 15.81
CA GLN A 141 4.74 -8.56 14.97
C GLN A 141 3.39 -8.48 15.71
N ALA A 142 3.36 -8.77 17.01
CA ALA A 142 2.16 -8.69 17.83
C ALA A 142 1.62 -7.25 17.93
N GLN A 143 2.50 -6.27 18.19
CA GLN A 143 2.13 -4.86 18.22
C GLN A 143 1.65 -4.36 16.86
N THR A 144 2.34 -4.77 15.78
CA THR A 144 1.95 -4.45 14.40
C THR A 144 0.54 -4.95 14.08
N ARG A 145 0.25 -6.20 14.42
CA ARG A 145 -1.09 -6.79 14.23
C ARG A 145 -2.16 -6.02 15.00
N ALA A 146 -1.91 -5.68 16.26
CA ALA A 146 -2.86 -4.92 17.08
C ALA A 146 -3.23 -3.57 16.43
N LEU A 147 -2.24 -2.81 15.94
CA LEU A 147 -2.48 -1.52 15.26
C LEU A 147 -3.36 -1.66 14.00
N ILE A 148 -3.24 -2.77 13.28
CA ILE A 148 -4.03 -3.03 12.07
C ILE A 148 -5.45 -3.47 12.45
N GLU A 149 -5.59 -4.32 13.46
CA GLU A 149 -6.91 -4.71 13.99
C GLU A 149 -7.71 -3.49 14.44
N GLU A 150 -7.06 -2.57 15.15
CA GLU A 150 -7.66 -1.32 15.61
C GLU A 150 -8.21 -0.46 14.46
N LEU A 151 -7.50 -0.42 13.32
CA LEU A 151 -7.90 0.31 12.12
C LEU A 151 -9.29 -0.12 11.61
N PHE A 152 -9.61 -1.41 11.71
CA PHE A 152 -10.89 -1.98 11.28
C PHE A 152 -11.95 -2.03 12.39
N SER A 153 -11.57 -1.78 13.65
CA SER A 153 -12.52 -1.66 14.77
C SER A 153 -13.07 -0.24 14.97
N GLY A 154 -12.52 0.75 14.27
CA GLY A 154 -12.93 2.15 14.37
C GLY A 154 -14.30 2.44 13.74
N PRO A 155 -14.87 3.62 14.00
CA PRO A 155 -16.22 4.01 13.57
C PRO A 155 -16.40 4.09 12.03
N LEU A 156 -15.32 3.95 11.27
CA LEU A 156 -15.32 3.96 9.80
C LEU A 156 -15.79 2.62 9.21
N PHE A 157 -15.61 1.52 9.93
CA PHE A 157 -16.01 0.18 9.52
C PHE A 157 -17.11 -0.30 10.45
N LYS A 158 -18.29 -0.65 9.92
CA LYS A 158 -19.39 -1.09 10.77
C LYS A 158 -19.01 -2.43 11.39
N HIS A 159 -19.11 -2.54 12.71
CA HIS A 159 -19.11 -3.84 13.38
C HIS A 159 -20.38 -4.58 12.94
N GLN A 160 -20.22 -5.63 12.14
CA GLN A 160 -21.27 -6.65 12.03
C GLN A 160 -21.29 -7.39 13.37
N GLN A 161 -22.35 -7.18 14.15
CA GLN A 161 -22.76 -8.14 15.18
C GLN A 161 -23.38 -9.36 14.52
#